data_AF-A0A6S7F3A2-F1
#
_entry.id   AF-A0A6S7F3A2-F1
#
_cell.length_a   1.000
_cell.length_b   1.000
_cell.length_c   1.000
_cell.angle_alpha   90.00
_cell.angle_beta   90.00
_cell.angle_gamma   90.00
#
_symmetry.space_group_name_H-M   'P 1'
#
loop_
_entity.id
_entity.type
_entity.pdbx_description
1 polymer ?
#
loop_
_entity_poly.entity_id
_entity_poly.type
_entity_poly.pdbx_seq_one_letter_code
_entity_poly.pdbx_strand_id
1 'polypeptide(L)'
;MTARMLALPVKIAFCVSLAAASLYGAARAAGPDMEAGRALFVGATPACALCHTLNDAQTSGAIGPKLDEIKPDAARVETAIRNGIGQMPAYTTLSDKEIEVLSTYVAKATGAQQ
;
A
#
# COMPACT_ATOMS: atom_id res chain seq x y z
N MET A 1 78.38 -15.98 -18.47
CA MET A 1 78.97 -14.81 -17.79
C MET A 1 77.87 -13.76 -17.68
N THR A 2 77.14 -13.74 -16.56
CA THR A 2 77.21 -12.71 -15.48
C THR A 2 76.73 -11.34 -15.98
N ALA A 3 75.68 -10.69 -15.47
CA ALA A 3 75.32 -10.39 -14.08
C ALA A 3 73.84 -9.93 -14.02
N ARG A 4 73.02 -10.46 -13.10
CA ARG A 4 72.67 -9.93 -11.76
C ARG A 4 71.88 -8.61 -11.74
N MET A 5 70.68 -8.73 -11.16
CA MET A 5 69.70 -7.72 -10.76
C MET A 5 70.28 -6.58 -9.93
N LEU A 6 69.65 -5.40 -10.03
CA LEU A 6 69.36 -4.53 -8.89
C LEU A 6 67.97 -3.88 -9.10
N ALA A 7 67.02 -4.32 -8.28
CA ALA A 7 65.77 -3.61 -8.01
C ALA A 7 66.02 -2.55 -6.92
N LEU A 8 65.29 -1.43 -6.92
CA LEU A 8 64.46 -0.91 -5.81
C LEU A 8 63.79 0.46 -6.16
N PRO A 9 62.89 1.04 -5.33
CA PRO A 9 61.43 0.95 -5.52
C PRO A 9 60.73 2.33 -5.59
N VAL A 10 59.63 2.45 -6.30
CA VAL A 10 58.66 3.54 -6.01
C VAL A 10 57.27 2.96 -5.93
N LYS A 11 56.86 2.73 -4.68
CA LYS A 11 55.48 2.49 -4.28
C LYS A 11 54.70 3.77 -4.57
N ILE A 12 53.86 3.79 -5.60
CA ILE A 12 52.68 4.64 -5.63
C ILE A 12 51.49 3.72 -5.83
N ALA A 13 50.87 3.45 -4.70
CA ALA A 13 49.53 2.89 -4.57
C ALA A 13 48.51 3.89 -5.14
N PHE A 14 47.23 3.48 -5.09
CA PHE A 14 46.00 4.20 -5.51
C PHE A 14 45.68 4.07 -7.01
N CYS A 15 44.52 3.58 -7.44
CA CYS A 15 43.34 3.13 -6.73
C CYS A 15 42.60 2.10 -7.58
N VAL A 16 42.18 1.02 -6.93
CA VAL A 16 41.24 0.03 -7.44
C VAL A 16 39.86 0.70 -7.58
N SER A 17 39.04 0.13 -8.46
CA SER A 17 37.60 -0.05 -8.28
C SER A 17 36.72 0.73 -9.25
N LEU A 18 36.22 -0.03 -10.23
CA LEU A 18 34.80 -0.32 -10.37
C LEU A 18 33.88 0.91 -10.33
N ALA A 19 33.59 1.47 -11.51
CA ALA A 19 32.39 2.24 -11.73
C ALA A 19 31.17 1.31 -11.65
N ALA A 20 30.77 0.93 -10.43
CA ALA A 20 29.48 0.35 -10.16
C ALA A 20 28.44 1.48 -10.24
N ALA A 21 27.88 1.68 -11.43
CA ALA A 21 26.69 2.48 -11.61
C ALA A 21 25.60 1.88 -10.72
N SER A 22 25.38 2.51 -9.58
CA SER A 22 24.39 2.08 -8.61
C SER A 22 23.01 2.25 -9.22
N LEU A 23 22.44 1.14 -9.69
CA LEU A 23 21.01 0.98 -9.91
C LEU A 23 20.32 0.98 -8.54
N TYR A 24 20.27 2.14 -7.89
CA TYR A 24 19.29 2.37 -6.84
C TYR A 24 17.93 2.49 -7.52
N GLY A 25 17.28 1.35 -7.71
CA GLY A 25 15.86 1.32 -7.98
C GLY A 25 15.15 1.99 -6.81
N ALA A 26 14.71 3.23 -7.00
CA ALA A 26 13.73 3.82 -6.11
C ALA A 26 12.50 2.91 -6.17
N ALA A 27 12.25 2.15 -5.10
CA ALA A 27 10.97 1.51 -4.89
C ALA A 27 9.93 2.62 -4.90
N ARG A 28 9.29 2.84 -6.06
CA ARG A 28 8.12 3.70 -6.14
C ARG A 28 7.12 3.04 -5.21
N ALA A 29 6.69 3.74 -4.17
CA ALA A 29 5.57 3.28 -3.36
C ALA A 29 4.45 2.93 -4.34
N ALA A 30 4.12 1.63 -4.41
CA ALA A 30 3.00 1.20 -5.22
C ALA A 30 1.78 1.95 -4.68
N GLY A 31 1.01 2.57 -5.57
CA GLY A 31 -0.25 3.19 -5.20
C GLY A 31 -1.20 2.15 -4.58
N PRO A 32 -2.30 2.59 -3.96
CA PRO A 32 -3.27 1.66 -3.39
C PRO A 32 -3.78 0.66 -4.43
N ASP A 33 -3.90 -0.60 -4.01
CA ASP A 33 -4.45 -1.67 -4.84
C ASP A 33 -5.98 -1.53 -4.90
N MET A 34 -6.44 -0.74 -5.86
CA MET A 34 -7.85 -0.42 -6.03
C MET A 34 -8.68 -1.63 -6.46
N GLU A 35 -8.09 -2.60 -7.15
CA GLU A 35 -8.78 -3.80 -7.59
C GLU A 35 -9.02 -4.75 -6.41
N ALA A 36 -7.99 -5.02 -5.61
CA ALA A 36 -8.11 -5.84 -4.41
C ALA A 36 -9.07 -5.20 -3.38
N GLY A 37 -8.99 -3.87 -3.21
CA GLY A 37 -9.90 -3.14 -2.32
C GLY A 37 -11.36 -3.19 -2.78
N ARG A 38 -11.62 -3.05 -4.08
CA ARG A 38 -12.96 -3.22 -4.65
C ARG A 38 -13.46 -4.64 -4.44
N ALA A 39 -12.63 -5.65 -4.67
CA ALA A 39 -12.99 -7.05 -4.48
C ALA A 39 -13.39 -7.33 -3.03
N LEU A 40 -12.64 -6.80 -2.06
CA LEU A 40 -13.00 -6.87 -0.64
C LEU A 40 -14.32 -6.14 -0.35
N PHE A 41 -14.53 -4.96 -0.93
CA PHE A 41 -15.74 -4.17 -0.70
C PHE A 41 -17.03 -4.89 -1.14
N VAL A 42 -16.97 -5.64 -2.23
CA VAL A 42 -18.12 -6.42 -2.75
C VAL A 42 -18.17 -7.86 -2.24
N GLY A 43 -17.06 -8.38 -1.71
CA GLY A 43 -16.89 -9.80 -1.37
C GLY A 43 -16.71 -10.12 0.11
N ALA A 44 -16.46 -9.13 0.98
CA ALA A 44 -16.42 -9.35 2.42
C ALA A 44 -17.76 -9.91 2.93
N THR A 45 -17.78 -10.51 4.12
CA THR A 45 -19.01 -11.07 4.70
C THR A 45 -19.32 -10.40 6.05
N PRO A 46 -20.41 -9.61 6.14
CA PRO A 46 -21.30 -9.20 5.04
C PRO A 46 -20.59 -8.28 4.03
N ALA A 47 -21.07 -8.20 2.79
CA ALA A 47 -20.44 -7.33 1.79
C ALA A 47 -20.76 -5.87 2.11
N CYS A 48 -19.75 -4.98 2.04
CA CYS A 48 -19.91 -3.56 2.29
C CYS A 48 -20.94 -2.95 1.32
N ALA A 49 -20.92 -3.43 0.08
CA ALA A 49 -21.86 -3.11 -1.00
C ALA A 49 -23.34 -3.25 -0.65
N LEU A 50 -23.70 -4.18 0.26
CA LEU A 50 -25.09 -4.39 0.67
C LEU A 50 -25.63 -3.21 1.48
N CYS A 51 -24.75 -2.54 2.22
CA CYS A 51 -25.15 -1.49 3.14
C CYS A 51 -24.83 -0.09 2.61
N HIS A 52 -23.75 0.06 1.85
CA HIS A 52 -23.22 1.37 1.47
C HIS A 52 -23.31 1.67 -0.02
N THR A 53 -23.61 2.93 -0.33
CA THR A 53 -23.42 3.51 -1.66
C THR A 53 -21.94 3.86 -1.82
N LEU A 54 -21.33 3.40 -2.92
CA LEU A 54 -20.00 3.80 -3.37
C LEU A 54 -19.97 3.77 -4.91
N ASN A 55 -19.89 4.94 -5.54
CA ASN A 55 -19.98 5.08 -6.99
C ASN A 55 -18.89 4.32 -7.73
N ASP A 56 -17.67 4.36 -7.21
CA ASP A 56 -16.54 3.62 -7.78
C ASP A 56 -16.86 2.12 -7.84
N ALA A 57 -17.44 1.54 -6.79
CA ALA A 57 -17.88 0.14 -6.72
C ALA A 57 -19.20 -0.15 -7.46
N GLN A 58 -19.86 0.88 -8.01
CA GLN A 58 -21.19 0.80 -8.63
C GLN A 58 -22.25 0.24 -7.67
N THR A 59 -22.17 0.56 -6.38
CA THR A 59 -23.10 0.08 -5.35
C THR A 59 -24.05 1.16 -4.88
N SER A 60 -25.26 0.77 -4.48
CA SER A 60 -26.34 1.68 -4.07
C SER A 60 -26.96 1.31 -2.73
N GLY A 61 -26.23 0.60 -1.86
CA GLY A 61 -26.68 0.28 -0.51
C GLY A 61 -27.09 1.54 0.27
N ALA A 62 -28.16 1.43 1.05
CA ALA A 62 -28.82 2.56 1.72
C ALA A 62 -29.09 2.31 3.23
N ILE A 63 -28.49 1.25 3.80
CA ILE A 63 -28.57 0.97 5.24
C ILE A 63 -27.55 1.84 5.99
N GLY A 64 -26.33 1.87 5.48
CA GLY A 64 -25.26 2.73 5.96
C GLY A 64 -25.22 4.07 5.22
N PRO A 65 -24.40 5.03 5.69
CA PRO A 65 -24.19 6.29 4.99
C PRO A 65 -23.61 6.08 3.59
N LYS A 66 -23.91 7.03 2.69
CA LYS A 66 -23.29 7.11 1.35
C LYS A 66 -21.83 7.51 1.50
N LEU A 67 -20.91 6.63 1.09
CA LEU A 67 -19.47 6.85 1.32
C LEU A 67 -18.94 7.99 0.46
N ASP A 68 -19.48 8.17 -0.75
CA ASP A 68 -19.14 9.30 -1.64
C ASP A 68 -19.46 10.68 -1.04
N GLU A 69 -20.41 10.74 -0.10
CA GLU A 69 -20.82 11.98 0.57
C GLU A 69 -19.96 12.27 1.80
N ILE A 70 -19.74 11.26 2.65
CA ILE A 70 -19.03 11.44 3.92
C ILE A 70 -17.51 11.36 3.79
N LYS A 71 -16.99 10.80 2.69
CA LYS A 71 -15.56 10.76 2.31
C LYS A 71 -14.63 10.44 3.49
N PRO A 72 -14.79 9.27 4.13
CA PRO A 72 -14.02 8.96 5.33
C PRO A 72 -12.56 8.69 4.96
N ASP A 73 -11.62 9.15 5.78
CA ASP A 73 -10.22 8.74 5.66
C ASP A 73 -10.03 7.25 6.00
N ALA A 74 -8.85 6.70 5.67
CA ALA A 74 -8.58 5.29 5.86
C ALA A 74 -8.61 4.87 7.33
N ALA A 75 -8.10 5.70 8.25
CA ALA A 75 -8.07 5.39 9.67
C ALA A 75 -9.49 5.29 10.27
N ARG A 76 -10.40 6.15 9.81
CA ARG A 76 -11.80 6.12 10.18
C ARG A 76 -12.49 4.86 9.67
N VAL A 77 -12.21 4.47 8.42
CA VAL A 77 -12.75 3.23 7.83
C VAL A 77 -12.23 2.01 8.57
N GLU A 78 -10.92 1.94 8.84
CA GLU A 78 -10.30 0.86 9.61
C GLU A 78 -10.93 0.73 11.01
N THR A 79 -11.08 1.84 11.72
CA THR A 79 -11.71 1.86 13.05
C THR A 79 -13.15 1.31 12.99
N ALA A 80 -13.92 1.67 11.97
CA ALA A 80 -15.29 1.18 11.79
C ALA A 80 -15.33 -0.32 11.45
N ILE A 81 -14.42 -0.81 10.60
CA ILE A 81 -14.33 -2.22 10.24
C ILE A 81 -13.95 -3.07 11.46
N ARG A 82 -12.96 -2.63 12.25
CA ARG A 82 -12.46 -3.39 13.39
C ARG A 82 -13.42 -3.43 14.57
N ASN A 83 -14.07 -2.31 14.87
CA ASN A 83 -14.85 -2.16 16.08
C ASN A 83 -16.36 -2.28 15.84
N GLY A 84 -16.80 -2.19 14.58
CA GLY A 84 -18.18 -1.93 14.26
C GLY A 84 -18.63 -0.51 14.66
N ILE A 85 -19.80 -0.10 14.18
CA ILE A 85 -20.44 1.15 14.59
C ILE A 85 -21.94 1.10 14.34
N GLY A 86 -22.74 1.26 15.40
CA GLY A 86 -24.20 1.16 15.32
C GLY A 86 -24.63 -0.21 14.80
N GLN A 87 -25.28 -0.25 13.64
CA GLN A 87 -25.72 -1.49 12.97
C GLN A 87 -24.63 -2.15 12.12
N MET A 88 -23.51 -1.45 11.87
CA MET A 88 -22.37 -2.03 11.13
C MET A 88 -21.60 -2.98 12.06
N PRO A 89 -21.52 -4.29 11.76
CA PRO A 89 -20.79 -5.24 12.59
C PRO A 89 -19.27 -5.02 12.50
N ALA A 90 -18.56 -5.47 13.52
CA ALA A 90 -17.11 -5.66 13.44
C ALA A 90 -16.78 -6.85 12.52
N TYR A 91 -15.73 -6.72 11.71
CA TYR A 91 -15.24 -7.80 10.84
C TYR A 91 -14.10 -8.54 11.53
N THR A 92 -14.33 -9.80 11.88
CA THR A 92 -13.36 -10.66 12.56
C THR A 92 -12.65 -11.64 11.63
N THR A 93 -13.10 -11.75 10.37
CA THR A 93 -12.57 -12.68 9.37
C THR A 93 -11.58 -12.04 8.41
N LEU A 94 -11.50 -10.72 8.37
CA LEU A 94 -10.52 -9.99 7.57
C LEU A 94 -9.19 -9.92 8.31
N SER A 95 -8.10 -10.20 7.60
CA SER A 95 -6.75 -9.96 8.09
C SER A 95 -6.42 -8.46 8.16
N ASP A 96 -5.40 -8.09 8.93
CA ASP A 96 -4.94 -6.71 9.01
C ASP A 96 -4.59 -6.12 7.64
N LYS A 97 -4.02 -6.95 6.75
CA LYS A 97 -3.66 -6.49 5.41
C LYS A 97 -4.89 -6.23 4.55
N GLU A 98 -5.91 -7.06 4.64
CA GLU A 98 -7.18 -6.83 3.94
C GLU A 98 -7.89 -5.59 4.47
N ILE A 99 -7.86 -5.35 5.78
CA ILE A 99 -8.42 -4.14 6.39
C ILE A 99 -7.69 -2.89 5.88
N GLU A 100 -6.35 -2.91 5.82
CA GLU A 100 -5.54 -1.82 5.27
C GLU A 100 -5.88 -1.54 3.79
N VAL A 101 -5.98 -2.59 2.98
CA VAL A 101 -6.32 -2.48 1.55
C VAL A 101 -7.73 -1.93 1.36
N LEU A 102 -8.72 -2.48 2.08
CA LEU A 102 -10.12 -2.07 2.00
C LEU A 102 -10.31 -0.62 2.47
N SER A 103 -9.70 -0.24 3.60
CA SER A 103 -9.80 1.11 4.14
C SER A 103 -9.16 2.16 3.24
N THR A 104 -7.98 1.87 2.71
CA THR A 104 -7.30 2.75 1.75
C THR A 104 -8.10 2.88 0.45
N TYR A 105 -8.68 1.78 -0.02
CA TYR A 105 -9.56 1.79 -1.19
C TYR A 105 -10.78 2.69 -0.98
N VAL A 106 -11.51 2.56 0.13
CA VAL A 106 -12.69 3.39 0.41
C VAL A 106 -12.31 4.88 0.46
N ALA A 107 -11.23 5.23 1.16
CA ALA A 107 -10.77 6.61 1.23
C ALA A 107 -10.37 7.16 -0.15
N LYS A 108 -9.65 6.36 -0.95
CA LYS A 108 -9.22 6.77 -2.29
C LYS A 108 -10.40 6.89 -3.27
N ALA A 109 -11.33 5.94 -3.23
CA ALA A 109 -12.50 5.89 -4.11
C ALA A 109 -13.45 7.08 -3.88
N THR A 110 -13.57 7.53 -2.64
CA THR A 110 -14.42 8.67 -2.26
C THR A 110 -13.73 10.03 -2.42
N GLY A 111 -12.41 10.03 -2.68
CA GLY A 111 -11.60 11.24 -2.79
C GLY A 111 -11.40 11.95 -1.43
N ALA A 112 -11.36 11.19 -0.34
CA ALA A 112 -11.06 11.71 0.99
C ALA A 112 -9.70 12.42 1.02
N GLN A 113 -9.63 13.52 1.76
CA GLN A 113 -8.37 14.20 2.05
C GLN A 113 -7.66 13.40 3.14
N GLN A 114 -6.41 13.05 2.88
CA GLN A 114 -5.59 12.15 3.71
C GLN A 114 -5.33 12.69 5.10
#